data_AF-A0A7X7D5L8-F1
#
_entry.id   AF-A0A7X7D5L8-F1
#
_cell.length_a   1.000
_cell.length_b   1.000
_cell.length_c   1.000
_cell.angle_alpha   90.00
_cell.angle_beta   90.00
_cell.angle_gamma   90.00
#
_symmetry.space_group_name_H-M   'P 1'
#
loop_
_entity.id
_entity.type
_entity.pdbx_description
1 polymer ?
#
loop_
_entity_poly.entity_id
_entity_poly.type
_entity_poly.pdbx_seq_one_letter_code
_entity_poly.pdbx_strand_id
1 'polypeptide(L)'
;MEHESEVEDDVELATRLLAEWDQGRGTSKSEIERREWGDGGAHGRRFDRFIRQTLGVATTKPSRQTDQIADLEAQLRRHGLVPDGRELDEWEQQLDHGRHAALAALRVWNDPTATFRTESFALLFVTAWNSVALAVLHQAGAEWRDLDQRGVPRMVDGRERALETTELIALAFDGDRHLGLRRNVGFWLGLRNQVAHRHLPALDVATIPQAQAGLLNLEGVLEDCFGPDFVMGSALSVPLQLTGFRDPGVLSSVKKLQASLPLDVQNYLNDQATLNTGLTDDPAYMLRVTFVPAVPASGRSPDAVANFVKPGEVTEDLAQALKEYTVVTKVVKAERPHLIATQVVEAVSDRTPYRFTIRMHALAARRLKARPEKGTDQTATDPRYCEYVTSVKRHLYSQAWIDRLVEELSTEAGFRESVGEASRGQWSWSSGGCASASSSRGASSWGSVPASAPTRRIGPPRSASRFQVRRRSTEYERGSIWSISLWHGLQSRQRFSNRLRSSWLMSSAGQ
;
A
#
# COMPACT_ATOMS: atom_id res chain seq x y z
N MET A 1 39.75 -32.78 -39.77
CA MET A 1 40.30 -32.22 -41.02
C MET A 1 39.32 -32.37 -42.19
N GLU A 2 39.18 -33.51 -42.87
CA GLU A 2 38.24 -33.61 -44.03
C GLU A 2 36.76 -33.36 -43.64
N HIS A 3 36.31 -33.89 -42.51
CA HIS A 3 34.94 -33.67 -42.02
C HIS A 3 34.72 -32.23 -41.48
N GLU A 4 35.78 -31.51 -41.10
CA GLU A 4 35.67 -30.11 -40.66
C GLU A 4 35.61 -29.17 -41.86
N SER A 5 36.38 -29.45 -42.93
CA SER A 5 36.33 -28.68 -44.17
C SER A 5 35.01 -28.82 -44.91
N GLU A 6 34.41 -30.02 -44.94
CA GLU A 6 33.09 -30.22 -45.57
C GLU A 6 31.96 -29.47 -44.84
N VAL A 7 32.04 -29.36 -43.52
CA VAL A 7 31.06 -28.62 -42.72
C VAL A 7 31.22 -27.11 -42.92
N GLU A 8 32.45 -26.62 -43.05
CA GLU A 8 32.75 -25.22 -43.32
C GLU A 8 32.24 -24.80 -44.71
N ASP A 9 32.47 -25.64 -45.73
CA ASP A 9 31.97 -25.45 -47.10
C ASP A 9 30.43 -25.45 -47.16
N ASP A 10 29.78 -26.34 -46.41
CA ASP A 10 28.32 -26.42 -46.33
C ASP A 10 27.69 -25.18 -45.68
N VAL A 11 28.32 -24.61 -44.65
CA VAL A 11 27.86 -23.39 -43.97
C VAL A 11 27.98 -22.17 -44.89
N GLU A 12 29.09 -22.06 -45.63
CA GLU A 12 29.28 -20.98 -46.60
C GLU A 12 28.26 -21.09 -47.74
N LEU A 13 28.05 -22.29 -48.26
CA LEU A 13 27.03 -22.57 -49.27
C LEU A 13 25.62 -22.20 -48.76
N ALA A 14 25.24 -22.66 -47.57
CA ALA A 14 23.94 -22.36 -46.99
C ALA A 14 23.73 -20.85 -46.79
N THR A 15 24.77 -20.13 -46.37
CA THR A 15 24.71 -18.67 -46.14
C THR A 15 24.49 -17.91 -47.45
N ARG A 16 25.21 -18.30 -48.51
CA ARG A 16 25.04 -17.73 -49.86
C ARG A 16 23.63 -17.97 -50.39
N LEU A 17 23.14 -19.21 -50.29
CA LEU A 17 21.83 -19.60 -50.79
C LEU A 17 20.67 -18.92 -50.03
N LEU A 18 20.83 -18.71 -48.72
CA LEU A 18 19.88 -17.97 -47.91
C LEU A 18 19.82 -16.48 -48.29
N ALA A 19 20.97 -15.86 -48.54
CA ALA A 19 21.05 -14.47 -49.00
C ALA A 19 20.45 -14.30 -50.40
N GLU A 20 20.65 -15.26 -51.29
CA GLU A 20 20.10 -15.24 -52.65
C GLU A 20 18.57 -15.40 -52.68
N TRP A 21 18.01 -16.22 -51.80
CA TRP A 21 16.55 -16.35 -51.68
C TRP A 21 15.88 -15.06 -51.18
N ASP A 22 16.59 -14.24 -50.38
CA ASP A 22 16.15 -12.94 -49.86
C ASP A 22 14.69 -12.93 -49.36
N GLN A 23 14.35 -13.86 -48.47
CA GLN A 23 13.00 -13.99 -47.89
C GLN A 23 11.87 -14.12 -48.94
N GLY A 24 12.20 -14.64 -50.12
CA GLY A 24 11.26 -14.80 -51.25
C GLY A 24 11.16 -13.58 -52.17
N ARG A 25 12.03 -12.58 -52.02
CA ARG A 25 12.19 -11.45 -52.95
C ARG A 25 13.26 -11.69 -54.01
N GLY A 26 14.17 -12.63 -53.76
CA GLY A 26 15.23 -13.02 -54.69
C GLY A 26 14.88 -14.26 -55.51
N THR A 27 15.85 -15.15 -55.72
CA THR A 27 15.66 -16.36 -56.54
C THR A 27 14.67 -17.33 -55.90
N SER A 28 13.79 -17.93 -56.71
CA SER A 28 12.82 -18.91 -56.22
C SER A 28 13.50 -20.18 -55.72
N LYS A 29 12.96 -20.80 -54.65
CA LYS A 29 13.55 -22.01 -54.05
C LYS A 29 13.72 -23.15 -55.05
N SER A 30 12.74 -23.36 -55.92
CA SER A 30 12.77 -24.41 -56.95
C SER A 30 13.81 -24.16 -58.05
N GLU A 31 14.21 -22.91 -58.27
CA GLU A 31 15.28 -22.54 -59.19
C GLU A 31 16.65 -22.74 -58.56
N ILE A 32 16.81 -22.35 -57.29
CA ILE A 32 18.01 -22.68 -56.50
C ILE A 32 18.20 -24.21 -56.44
N GLU A 33 17.14 -24.96 -56.18
CA GLU A 33 17.22 -26.43 -56.10
C GLU A 33 17.60 -27.09 -57.43
N ARG A 34 17.05 -26.60 -58.55
CA ARG A 34 17.45 -27.09 -59.89
C ARG A 34 18.90 -26.79 -60.21
N ARG A 35 19.41 -25.62 -59.79
CA ARG A 35 20.78 -25.21 -60.08
C ARG A 35 21.81 -25.98 -59.26
N GLU A 36 21.61 -26.05 -57.95
CA GLU A 36 22.63 -26.60 -57.04
C GLU A 36 22.54 -28.14 -56.93
N TRP A 37 21.34 -28.70 -57.03
CA TRP A 37 21.11 -30.12 -56.73
C TRP A 37 20.43 -30.92 -57.86
N GLY A 38 20.02 -30.27 -58.95
CA GLY A 38 19.49 -30.92 -60.15
C GLY A 38 18.11 -31.57 -60.00
N ASP A 39 17.44 -31.43 -58.84
CA ASP A 39 16.21 -32.14 -58.49
C ASP A 39 15.02 -31.24 -58.11
N GLY A 40 15.08 -29.94 -58.45
CA GLY A 40 14.04 -28.98 -58.06
C GLY A 40 12.69 -29.23 -58.76
N GLY A 41 11.81 -29.95 -58.07
CA GLY A 41 10.39 -30.08 -58.40
C GLY A 41 9.54 -28.94 -57.84
N ALA A 42 8.27 -28.86 -58.25
CA ALA A 42 7.32 -27.83 -57.77
C ALA A 42 7.05 -27.86 -56.25
N HIS A 43 7.42 -28.96 -55.57
CA HIS A 43 7.24 -29.19 -54.13
C HIS A 43 8.53 -29.65 -53.43
N GLY A 44 9.70 -29.36 -54.00
CA GLY A 44 10.98 -29.65 -53.35
C GLY A 44 11.09 -28.95 -51.99
N ARG A 45 11.61 -29.68 -51.00
CA ARG A 45 11.90 -29.18 -49.63
C ARG A 45 13.39 -29.29 -49.30
N ARG A 46 14.23 -29.48 -50.33
CA ARG A 46 15.66 -29.75 -50.15
C ARG A 46 16.39 -28.50 -49.68
N PHE A 47 16.08 -27.35 -50.28
CA PHE A 47 16.53 -26.04 -49.84
C PHE A 47 16.15 -25.79 -48.38
N ASP A 48 14.87 -25.99 -48.04
CA ASP A 48 14.37 -25.76 -46.67
C ASP A 48 15.04 -26.69 -45.65
N ARG A 49 15.27 -27.96 -46.02
CA ARG A 49 15.94 -28.93 -45.15
C ARG A 49 17.42 -28.59 -44.98
N PHE A 50 18.11 -28.24 -46.07
CA PHE A 50 19.54 -27.91 -46.06
C PHE A 50 19.81 -26.68 -45.20
N ILE A 51 19.09 -25.57 -45.44
CA ILE A 51 19.24 -24.36 -44.62
C ILE A 51 18.91 -24.62 -43.15
N ARG A 52 17.87 -25.40 -42.86
CA ARG A 52 17.51 -25.72 -41.47
C ARG A 52 18.55 -26.61 -40.79
N GLN A 53 19.11 -27.59 -41.49
CA GLN A 53 20.12 -28.50 -40.91
C GLN A 53 21.46 -27.79 -40.70
N THR A 54 21.86 -26.93 -41.63
CA THR A 54 23.19 -26.29 -41.61
C THR A 54 23.21 -24.99 -40.81
N LEU A 55 22.17 -24.14 -40.93
CA LEU A 55 22.11 -22.82 -40.28
C LEU A 55 21.07 -22.73 -39.16
N GLY A 56 20.21 -23.74 -38.99
CA GLY A 56 19.11 -23.68 -38.02
C GLY A 56 17.96 -22.73 -38.39
N VAL A 57 18.00 -22.11 -39.58
CA VAL A 57 17.03 -21.09 -40.01
C VAL A 57 15.83 -21.74 -40.71
N ALA A 58 14.62 -21.36 -40.30
CA ALA A 58 13.39 -21.75 -40.99
C ALA A 58 13.09 -20.80 -42.15
N THR A 59 12.99 -21.35 -43.36
CA THR A 59 12.76 -20.60 -44.61
C THR A 59 11.31 -20.68 -45.11
N THR A 60 10.45 -21.48 -44.46
CA THR A 60 9.01 -21.54 -44.74
C THR A 60 8.27 -20.53 -43.88
N LYS A 61 7.42 -19.71 -44.49
CA LYS A 61 6.46 -18.89 -43.72
C LYS A 61 5.53 -19.81 -42.92
N PRO A 62 5.25 -19.49 -41.65
CA PRO A 62 4.20 -20.16 -40.91
C PRO A 62 2.91 -20.19 -41.72
N SER A 63 2.14 -21.28 -41.60
CA SER A 63 0.83 -21.31 -42.23
C SER A 63 -0.10 -20.35 -41.47
N ARG A 64 -1.11 -19.80 -42.15
CA ARG A 64 -2.15 -18.99 -41.49
C ARG A 64 -2.80 -19.73 -40.32
N GLN A 65 -2.89 -21.06 -40.39
CA GLN A 65 -3.39 -21.91 -39.31
C GLN A 65 -2.41 -21.95 -38.13
N THR A 66 -1.11 -22.00 -38.38
CA THR A 66 -0.06 -21.95 -37.35
C THR A 66 -0.11 -20.61 -36.60
N ASP A 67 -0.23 -19.50 -37.33
CA ASP A 67 -0.37 -18.17 -36.72
C ASP A 67 -1.65 -18.07 -35.87
N GLN A 68 -2.77 -18.58 -36.40
CA GLN A 68 -4.04 -18.61 -35.67
C GLN A 68 -3.97 -19.46 -34.39
N ILE A 69 -3.27 -20.60 -34.42
CA ILE A 69 -3.08 -21.43 -33.23
C ILE A 69 -2.24 -20.68 -32.20
N ALA A 70 -1.13 -20.06 -32.62
CA ALA A 70 -0.29 -19.25 -31.73
C ALA A 70 -1.07 -18.09 -31.09
N ASP A 71 -1.89 -17.38 -31.88
CA ASP A 71 -2.75 -16.30 -31.39
C ASP A 71 -3.81 -16.80 -30.38
N LEU A 72 -4.40 -17.98 -30.62
CA LEU A 72 -5.35 -18.60 -29.71
C LEU A 72 -4.68 -19.05 -28.41
N GLU A 73 -3.49 -19.64 -28.48
CA GLU A 73 -2.70 -20.02 -27.31
C GLU A 73 -2.30 -18.79 -26.48
N ALA A 74 -1.87 -17.70 -27.13
CA ALA A 74 -1.58 -16.43 -26.45
C ALA A 74 -2.84 -15.87 -25.76
N GLN A 75 -4.00 -15.93 -26.41
CA GLN A 75 -5.28 -15.54 -25.78
C GLN A 75 -5.63 -16.41 -24.57
N LEU A 76 -5.43 -17.72 -24.66
CA LEU A 76 -5.67 -18.64 -23.53
C LEU A 76 -4.74 -18.31 -22.35
N ARG A 77 -3.44 -18.09 -22.60
CA ARG A 77 -2.48 -17.67 -21.56
C ARG A 77 -2.89 -16.35 -20.90
N ARG A 78 -3.35 -15.37 -21.66
CA ARG A 78 -3.89 -14.10 -21.13
C ARG A 78 -5.07 -14.30 -20.19
N HIS A 79 -5.84 -15.37 -20.37
CA HIS A 79 -6.94 -15.74 -19.49
C HIS A 79 -6.54 -16.70 -18.35
N GLY A 80 -5.27 -17.10 -18.26
CA GLY A 80 -4.81 -18.12 -17.29
C GLY A 80 -5.36 -19.51 -17.61
N LEU A 81 -5.62 -19.78 -18.89
CA LEU A 81 -6.14 -21.05 -19.39
C LEU A 81 -5.02 -21.82 -20.09
N VAL A 82 -5.03 -23.14 -19.88
CA VAL A 82 -4.08 -24.06 -20.49
C VAL A 82 -4.82 -24.91 -21.54
N PRO A 83 -4.31 -25.03 -22.78
CA PRO A 83 -4.86 -25.97 -23.75
C PRO A 83 -4.82 -27.41 -23.23
N ASP A 84 -5.87 -28.18 -23.51
CA ASP A 84 -5.91 -29.60 -23.16
C ASP A 84 -4.70 -30.35 -23.75
N GLY A 85 -4.05 -31.18 -22.93
CA GLY A 85 -2.89 -31.99 -23.33
C GLY A 85 -1.55 -31.27 -23.28
N ARG A 86 -1.50 -29.99 -22.89
CA ARG A 86 -0.24 -29.29 -22.58
C ARG A 86 0.07 -29.39 -21.09
N GLU A 87 1.24 -29.92 -20.75
CA GLU A 87 1.81 -29.77 -19.42
C GLU A 87 2.50 -28.41 -19.30
N LEU A 88 2.20 -27.68 -18.23
CA LEU A 88 2.86 -26.43 -17.93
C LEU A 88 4.22 -26.69 -17.28
N ASP A 89 5.21 -25.87 -17.63
CA ASP A 89 6.47 -25.84 -16.89
C ASP A 89 6.23 -25.39 -15.44
N GLU A 90 7.10 -25.78 -14.51
CA GLU A 90 6.96 -25.45 -13.08
C GLU A 90 6.81 -23.93 -12.85
N TRP A 91 7.56 -23.11 -13.59
CA TRP A 91 7.47 -21.65 -13.49
C TRP A 91 6.12 -21.12 -13.97
N GLU A 92 5.54 -21.69 -15.05
CA GLU A 92 4.26 -21.27 -15.62
C GLU A 92 3.10 -21.68 -14.68
N GLN A 93 3.21 -22.84 -14.01
CA GLN A 93 2.25 -23.26 -12.97
C GLN A 93 2.24 -22.30 -11.77
N GLN A 94 3.42 -21.92 -11.27
CA GLN A 94 3.52 -20.94 -10.18
C GLN A 94 3.01 -19.57 -10.61
N LEU A 95 3.31 -19.15 -11.84
CA LEU A 95 2.83 -17.90 -12.39
C LEU A 95 1.30 -17.85 -12.44
N ASP A 96 0.66 -18.89 -12.97
CA ASP A 96 -0.80 -18.96 -13.02
C ASP A 96 -1.41 -18.99 -11.61
N HIS A 97 -0.80 -19.70 -10.65
CA HIS A 97 -1.24 -19.63 -9.25
C HIS A 97 -1.20 -18.19 -8.73
N GLY A 98 -0.10 -17.47 -8.99
CA GLY A 98 0.09 -16.08 -8.58
C GLY A 98 -0.96 -15.15 -9.17
N ARG A 99 -1.24 -15.27 -10.47
CA ARG A 99 -2.25 -14.48 -11.19
C ARG A 99 -3.66 -14.74 -10.65
N HIS A 100 -4.02 -16.00 -10.45
CA HIS A 100 -5.32 -16.36 -9.87
C HIS A 100 -5.50 -15.80 -8.45
N ALA A 101 -4.45 -15.88 -7.61
CA ALA A 101 -4.47 -15.31 -6.27
C ALA A 101 -4.59 -13.78 -6.29
N ALA A 102 -3.87 -13.09 -7.18
CA ALA A 102 -3.96 -11.64 -7.35
C ALA A 102 -5.36 -11.19 -7.80
N LEU A 103 -5.93 -11.87 -8.80
CA LEU A 103 -7.29 -11.60 -9.27
C LEU A 103 -8.34 -11.87 -8.18
N ALA A 104 -8.16 -12.93 -7.38
CA ALA A 104 -9.02 -13.20 -6.23
C ALA A 104 -8.93 -12.09 -5.18
N ALA A 105 -7.71 -11.62 -4.85
CA ALA A 105 -7.49 -10.51 -3.94
C ALA A 105 -8.24 -9.27 -4.41
N LEU A 106 -8.11 -8.92 -5.70
CA LEU A 106 -8.79 -7.77 -6.29
C LEU A 106 -10.32 -7.89 -6.27
N ARG A 107 -10.86 -9.08 -6.54
CA ARG A 107 -12.32 -9.33 -6.48
C ARG A 107 -12.85 -9.07 -5.07
N VAL A 108 -12.15 -9.55 -4.03
CA VAL A 108 -12.54 -9.30 -2.65
C VAL A 108 -12.41 -7.82 -2.29
N TRP A 109 -11.35 -7.16 -2.76
CA TRP A 109 -11.17 -5.72 -2.54
C TRP A 109 -12.33 -4.90 -3.11
N ASN A 110 -12.74 -5.22 -4.34
CA ASN A 110 -13.77 -4.49 -5.07
C ASN A 110 -15.20 -4.93 -4.74
N ASP A 111 -15.39 -5.98 -3.95
CA ASP A 111 -16.71 -6.40 -3.48
C ASP A 111 -17.25 -5.35 -2.47
N PRO A 112 -18.36 -4.66 -2.78
CA PRO A 112 -18.95 -3.67 -1.88
C PRO A 112 -19.57 -4.29 -0.63
N THR A 113 -19.86 -5.59 -0.66
CA THR A 113 -20.47 -6.34 0.44
C THR A 113 -19.46 -7.09 1.31
N ALA A 114 -18.20 -7.13 0.90
CA ALA A 114 -17.13 -7.77 1.66
C ALA A 114 -16.94 -7.10 3.03
N THR A 115 -17.04 -7.90 4.08
CA THR A 115 -16.80 -7.48 5.46
C THR A 115 -15.34 -7.69 5.86
N PHE A 116 -14.66 -8.69 5.33
CA PHE A 116 -13.26 -9.02 5.65
C PHE A 116 -12.32 -8.63 4.50
N ARG A 117 -12.42 -7.37 4.05
CA ARG A 117 -11.79 -6.90 2.81
C ARG A 117 -10.27 -6.87 2.91
N THR A 118 -9.71 -6.02 3.78
CA THR A 118 -8.26 -5.84 3.89
C THR A 118 -7.55 -7.12 4.27
N GLU A 119 -8.16 -7.93 5.14
CA GLU A 119 -7.55 -9.13 5.68
C GLU A 119 -7.51 -10.25 4.63
N SER A 120 -8.62 -10.47 3.91
CA SER A 120 -8.66 -11.42 2.78
C SER A 120 -7.73 -10.98 1.66
N PHE A 121 -7.69 -9.67 1.36
CA PHE A 121 -6.77 -9.11 0.39
C PHE A 121 -5.32 -9.39 0.81
N ALA A 122 -4.93 -9.06 2.04
CA ALA A 122 -3.56 -9.28 2.52
C ALA A 122 -3.13 -10.75 2.40
N LEU A 123 -4.03 -11.70 2.73
CA LEU A 123 -3.76 -13.12 2.60
C LEU A 123 -3.53 -13.53 1.14
N LEU A 124 -4.50 -13.25 0.26
CA LEU A 124 -4.44 -13.63 -1.15
C LEU A 124 -3.31 -12.92 -1.90
N PHE A 125 -3.05 -11.67 -1.54
CA PHE A 125 -2.02 -10.84 -2.15
C PHE A 125 -0.60 -11.30 -1.78
N VAL A 126 -0.37 -11.70 -0.52
CA VAL A 126 0.89 -12.33 -0.11
C VAL A 126 1.08 -13.68 -0.82
N THR A 127 0.02 -14.48 -0.96
CA THR A 127 0.08 -15.72 -1.76
C THR A 127 0.44 -15.44 -3.21
N ALA A 128 -0.14 -14.41 -3.82
CA ALA A 128 0.18 -14.01 -5.18
C ALA A 128 1.67 -13.67 -5.35
N TRP A 129 2.22 -12.84 -4.47
CA TRP A 129 3.64 -12.47 -4.50
C TRP A 129 4.58 -13.64 -4.24
N ASN A 130 4.22 -14.57 -3.34
CA ASN A 130 4.98 -15.80 -3.16
C ASN A 130 5.09 -16.61 -4.44
N SER A 131 3.95 -16.87 -5.08
CA SER A 131 3.91 -17.67 -6.31
C SER A 131 4.61 -16.97 -7.48
N VAL A 132 4.48 -15.65 -7.62
CA VAL A 132 5.21 -14.88 -8.65
C VAL A 132 6.72 -14.90 -8.39
N ALA A 133 7.17 -14.73 -7.14
CA ALA A 133 8.58 -14.80 -6.82
C ALA A 133 9.17 -16.20 -7.12
N LEU A 134 8.43 -17.27 -6.78
CA LEU A 134 8.82 -18.63 -7.15
C LEU A 134 8.89 -18.79 -8.67
N ALA A 135 7.90 -18.29 -9.43
CA ALA A 135 7.92 -18.36 -10.88
C ALA A 135 9.17 -17.70 -11.48
N VAL A 136 9.55 -16.50 -10.98
CA VAL A 136 10.76 -15.80 -11.40
C VAL A 136 12.02 -16.63 -11.10
N LEU A 137 12.11 -17.21 -9.89
CA LEU A 137 13.27 -18.01 -9.49
C LEU A 137 13.35 -19.33 -10.28
N HIS A 138 12.23 -20.02 -10.52
CA HIS A 138 12.19 -21.22 -11.36
C HIS A 138 12.62 -20.92 -12.79
N GLN A 139 12.14 -19.82 -13.39
CA GLN A 139 12.52 -19.42 -14.75
C GLN A 139 14.02 -19.07 -14.84
N ALA A 140 14.58 -18.48 -13.78
CA ALA A 140 16.01 -18.17 -13.69
C ALA A 140 16.88 -19.38 -13.30
N GLY A 141 16.28 -20.53 -12.95
CA GLY A 141 17.01 -21.69 -12.39
C GLY A 141 17.68 -21.38 -11.05
N ALA A 142 17.19 -20.37 -10.32
CA ALA A 142 17.73 -19.93 -9.04
C ALA A 142 17.22 -20.78 -7.88
N GLU A 143 18.04 -20.92 -6.85
CA GLU A 143 17.72 -21.73 -5.69
C GLU A 143 16.70 -21.04 -4.78
N TRP A 144 15.52 -21.65 -4.65
CA TRP A 144 14.39 -21.13 -3.89
C TRP A 144 14.11 -21.91 -2.61
N ARG A 145 14.81 -23.03 -2.39
CA ARG A 145 14.59 -23.93 -1.25
C ARG A 145 15.45 -23.51 -0.06
N ASP A 146 14.93 -23.77 1.14
CA ASP A 146 15.66 -23.59 2.39
C ASP A 146 16.66 -24.74 2.54
N LEU A 147 17.92 -24.47 2.21
CA LEU A 147 19.02 -25.44 2.30
C LEU A 147 19.63 -25.46 3.71
N ASP A 148 20.01 -26.64 4.18
CA ASP A 148 20.80 -26.78 5.39
C ASP A 148 22.29 -26.41 5.18
N GLN A 149 23.11 -26.51 6.22
CA GLN A 149 24.55 -26.21 6.15
C GLN A 149 25.32 -27.13 5.19
N ARG A 150 24.71 -28.24 4.74
CA ARG A 150 25.29 -29.21 3.82
C ARG A 150 24.78 -29.04 2.39
N GLY A 151 23.93 -28.04 2.14
CA GLY A 151 23.34 -27.77 0.83
C GLY A 151 22.15 -28.68 0.49
N VAL A 152 21.55 -29.36 1.47
CA VAL A 152 20.39 -30.24 1.26
C VAL A 152 19.10 -29.50 1.60
N PRO A 153 18.06 -29.54 0.74
CA PRO A 153 16.77 -28.94 1.05
C PRO A 153 16.17 -29.50 2.33
N ARG A 154 15.73 -28.61 3.22
CA ARG A 154 15.00 -29.00 4.42
C ARG A 154 13.63 -29.53 4.02
N MET A 155 13.20 -30.60 4.68
CA MET A 155 11.90 -31.20 4.44
C MET A 155 10.91 -30.80 5.54
N VAL A 156 9.70 -30.39 5.17
CA VAL A 156 8.57 -30.15 6.06
C VAL A 156 7.36 -30.90 5.51
N ASP A 157 6.72 -31.73 6.33
CA ASP A 157 5.55 -32.55 5.97
C ASP A 157 5.74 -33.34 4.65
N GLY A 158 6.95 -33.88 4.43
CA GLY A 158 7.28 -34.69 3.26
C GLY A 158 7.55 -33.89 1.97
N ARG A 159 7.63 -32.56 2.03
CA ARG A 159 7.94 -31.68 0.89
C ARG A 159 9.17 -30.82 1.17
N GLU A 160 9.90 -30.46 0.11
CA GLU A 160 11.00 -29.50 0.20
C GLU A 160 10.45 -28.14 0.67
N ARG A 161 11.11 -27.56 1.67
CA ARG A 161 10.72 -26.28 2.25
C ARG A 161 11.21 -25.16 1.34
N ALA A 162 10.29 -24.32 0.87
CA ALA A 162 10.64 -23.06 0.25
C ALA A 162 11.23 -22.08 1.27
N LEU A 163 12.08 -21.17 0.81
CA LEU A 163 12.49 -20.01 1.59
C LEU A 163 11.26 -19.18 2.03
N GLU A 164 11.42 -18.39 3.09
CA GLU A 164 10.33 -17.54 3.57
C GLU A 164 10.02 -16.43 2.54
N THR A 165 8.78 -15.91 2.54
CA THR A 165 8.32 -14.87 1.60
C THR A 165 9.30 -13.71 1.45
N THR A 166 9.84 -13.21 2.56
CA THR A 166 10.79 -12.07 2.54
C THR A 166 12.09 -12.42 1.84
N GLU A 167 12.55 -13.66 1.96
CA GLU A 167 13.78 -14.15 1.34
C GLU A 167 13.56 -14.39 -0.15
N LEU A 168 12.46 -15.05 -0.53
CA LEU A 168 12.07 -15.24 -1.93
C LEU A 168 11.97 -13.91 -2.68
N ILE A 169 11.30 -12.92 -2.07
CA ILE A 169 11.14 -11.58 -2.66
C ILE A 169 12.48 -10.84 -2.75
N ALA A 170 13.37 -11.00 -1.76
CA ALA A 170 14.70 -10.40 -1.81
C ALA A 170 15.61 -11.02 -2.89
N LEU A 171 15.48 -12.33 -3.12
CA LEU A 171 16.20 -13.05 -4.16
C LEU A 171 15.67 -12.75 -5.56
N ALA A 172 14.34 -12.76 -5.74
CA ALA A 172 13.72 -12.53 -7.04
C ALA A 172 13.82 -11.06 -7.49
N PHE A 173 13.80 -10.11 -6.55
CA PHE A 173 13.74 -8.68 -6.84
C PHE A 173 14.86 -7.92 -6.10
N ASP A 174 16.08 -8.16 -6.54
CA ASP A 174 17.28 -7.56 -5.95
C ASP A 174 17.50 -6.08 -6.37
N GLY A 175 18.46 -5.43 -5.72
CA GLY A 175 18.86 -4.06 -6.03
C GLY A 175 17.95 -2.95 -5.47
N ASP A 176 18.42 -1.72 -5.67
CA ASP A 176 17.76 -0.51 -5.14
C ASP A 176 16.49 -0.15 -5.89
N ARG A 177 16.41 -0.48 -7.19
CA ARG A 177 15.21 -0.23 -8.02
C ARG A 177 13.95 -0.93 -7.49
N HIS A 178 14.12 -2.07 -6.82
CA HIS A 178 13.01 -2.86 -6.27
C HIS A 178 12.78 -2.60 -4.78
N LEU A 179 13.47 -1.63 -4.17
CA LEU A 179 13.33 -1.36 -2.73
C LEU A 179 11.88 -1.03 -2.35
N GLY A 180 11.21 -0.16 -3.09
CA GLY A 180 9.81 0.19 -2.86
C GLY A 180 8.88 -1.03 -2.93
N LEU A 181 9.04 -1.86 -3.96
CA LEU A 181 8.32 -3.13 -4.14
C LEU A 181 8.53 -4.06 -2.94
N ARG A 182 9.78 -4.32 -2.55
CA ARG A 182 10.10 -5.21 -1.43
C ARG A 182 9.51 -4.70 -0.11
N ARG A 183 9.55 -3.38 0.12
CA ARG A 183 8.95 -2.76 1.31
C ARG A 183 7.41 -2.83 1.28
N ASN A 184 6.79 -2.70 0.11
CA ASN A 184 5.34 -2.87 -0.05
C ASN A 184 4.90 -4.31 0.27
N VAL A 185 5.59 -5.31 -0.29
CA VAL A 185 5.28 -6.72 0.01
C VAL A 185 5.52 -7.04 1.49
N GLY A 186 6.61 -6.51 2.08
CA GLY A 186 6.89 -6.65 3.50
C GLY A 186 5.81 -6.01 4.41
N PHE A 187 5.24 -4.88 3.98
CA PHE A 187 4.10 -4.25 4.65
C PHE A 187 2.88 -5.19 4.66
N TRP A 188 2.54 -5.82 3.53
CA TRP A 188 1.40 -6.73 3.46
C TRP A 188 1.62 -8.03 4.24
N LEU A 189 2.83 -8.57 4.23
CA LEU A 189 3.19 -9.76 5.02
C LEU A 189 3.06 -9.50 6.53
N GLY A 190 3.57 -8.37 7.01
CA GLY A 190 3.44 -8.00 8.42
C GLY A 190 1.99 -7.68 8.79
N LEU A 191 1.26 -6.95 7.94
CA LEU A 191 -0.15 -6.65 8.16
C LEU A 191 -1.00 -7.91 8.25
N ARG A 192 -0.80 -8.88 7.34
CA ARG A 192 -1.48 -10.19 7.36
C ARG A 192 -1.42 -10.84 8.74
N ASN A 193 -0.25 -10.84 9.37
CA ASN A 193 -0.06 -11.45 10.70
C ASN A 193 -0.83 -10.71 11.80
N GLN A 194 -0.99 -9.39 11.69
CA GLN A 194 -1.72 -8.58 12.66
C GLN A 194 -3.25 -8.74 12.55
N VAL A 195 -3.75 -9.04 11.34
CA VAL A 195 -5.19 -9.00 11.04
C VAL A 195 -5.81 -10.39 10.86
N ALA A 196 -5.02 -11.46 10.78
CA ALA A 196 -5.46 -12.83 10.45
C ALA A 196 -6.68 -13.35 11.25
N HIS A 197 -6.88 -12.86 12.48
CA HIS A 197 -7.96 -13.28 13.37
C HIS A 197 -8.86 -12.13 13.82
N ARG A 198 -8.85 -10.99 13.13
CA ARG A 198 -9.50 -9.75 13.58
C ARG A 198 -10.22 -9.06 12.44
N HIS A 199 -11.45 -8.61 12.68
CA HIS A 199 -12.22 -7.82 11.72
C HIS A 199 -12.02 -6.33 11.97
N LEU A 200 -11.32 -5.64 11.07
CA LEU A 200 -10.87 -4.25 11.24
C LEU A 200 -11.21 -3.35 10.04
N PRO A 201 -12.49 -3.02 9.80
CA PRO A 201 -12.92 -2.22 8.63
C PRO A 201 -12.24 -0.85 8.49
N ALA A 202 -11.76 -0.28 9.60
CA ALA A 202 -11.03 0.98 9.60
C ALA A 202 -9.69 0.91 8.85
N LEU A 203 -9.14 -0.29 8.62
CA LEU A 203 -7.91 -0.49 7.84
C LEU A 203 -8.13 -0.26 6.34
N ASP A 204 -9.32 -0.58 5.82
CA ASP A 204 -9.61 -0.53 4.38
C ASP A 204 -9.23 0.80 3.75
N VAL A 205 -9.52 1.92 4.43
CA VAL A 205 -9.21 3.25 3.89
C VAL A 205 -7.72 3.60 4.04
N ALA A 206 -7.07 3.08 5.06
CA ALA A 206 -5.67 3.39 5.37
C ALA A 206 -4.67 2.67 4.44
N THR A 207 -5.07 1.57 3.82
CA THR A 207 -4.19 0.68 3.06
C THR A 207 -4.40 0.74 1.54
N ILE A 208 -5.39 1.51 1.05
CA ILE A 208 -5.63 1.73 -0.39
C ILE A 208 -4.33 2.11 -1.13
N PRO A 209 -3.51 3.06 -0.66
CA PRO A 209 -2.33 3.47 -1.41
C PRO A 209 -1.29 2.35 -1.58
N GLN A 210 -1.12 1.52 -0.55
CA GLN A 210 -0.23 0.35 -0.58
C GLN A 210 -0.80 -0.76 -1.44
N ALA A 211 -2.13 -0.94 -1.47
CA ALA A 211 -2.79 -1.94 -2.31
C ALA A 211 -2.62 -1.59 -3.79
N GLN A 212 -2.83 -0.31 -4.14
CA GLN A 212 -2.65 0.20 -5.49
C GLN A 212 -1.19 0.06 -5.97
N ALA A 213 -0.23 0.51 -5.17
CA ALA A 213 1.20 0.34 -5.48
C ALA A 213 1.57 -1.13 -5.69
N GLY A 214 1.14 -2.00 -4.77
CA GLY A 214 1.43 -3.42 -4.86
C GLY A 214 0.86 -4.08 -6.12
N LEU A 215 -0.38 -3.76 -6.50
CA LEU A 215 -1.00 -4.33 -7.71
C LEU A 215 -0.29 -3.88 -8.99
N LEU A 216 0.10 -2.60 -9.09
CA LEU A 216 0.85 -2.11 -10.25
C LEU A 216 2.26 -2.69 -10.31
N ASN A 217 2.93 -2.86 -9.17
CA ASN A 217 4.21 -3.55 -9.13
C ASN A 217 4.08 -4.99 -9.63
N LEU A 218 3.02 -5.70 -9.23
CA LEU A 218 2.80 -7.07 -9.67
C LEU A 218 2.54 -7.11 -11.18
N GLU A 219 1.70 -6.22 -11.71
CA GLU A 219 1.47 -6.10 -13.15
C GLU A 219 2.77 -5.81 -13.93
N GLY A 220 3.59 -4.87 -13.45
CA GLY A 220 4.88 -4.55 -14.05
C GLY A 220 5.85 -5.72 -14.04
N VAL A 221 5.93 -6.47 -12.93
CA VAL A 221 6.72 -7.70 -12.85
C VAL A 221 6.23 -8.77 -13.83
N LEU A 222 4.91 -8.91 -14.00
CA LEU A 222 4.35 -9.86 -14.96
C LEU A 222 4.81 -9.53 -16.40
N GLU A 223 4.73 -8.25 -16.76
CA GLU A 223 5.16 -7.76 -18.07
C GLU A 223 6.68 -7.89 -18.27
N ASP A 224 7.48 -7.44 -17.29
CA ASP A 224 8.94 -7.39 -17.39
C ASP A 224 9.59 -8.78 -17.39
N CYS A 225 9.07 -9.73 -16.61
CA CYS A 225 9.67 -11.07 -16.46
C CYS A 225 9.11 -12.10 -17.44
N PHE A 226 7.81 -12.03 -17.77
CA PHE A 226 7.13 -13.08 -18.54
C PHE A 226 6.55 -12.57 -19.87
N GLY A 227 6.41 -11.26 -20.03
CA GLY A 227 5.91 -10.63 -21.24
C GLY A 227 4.41 -10.31 -21.23
N PRO A 228 3.93 -9.65 -22.29
CA PRO A 228 2.58 -9.06 -22.34
C PRO A 228 1.44 -10.09 -22.39
N ASP A 229 1.72 -11.37 -22.58
CA ASP A 229 0.69 -12.42 -22.58
C ASP A 229 0.28 -12.88 -21.17
N PHE A 230 1.05 -12.51 -20.14
CA PHE A 230 0.79 -12.92 -18.76
C PHE A 230 0.24 -11.79 -17.87
N VAL A 231 0.15 -10.58 -18.40
CA VAL A 231 -0.40 -9.42 -17.70
C VAL A 231 -1.89 -9.59 -17.39
N MET A 232 -2.39 -8.96 -16.32
CA MET A 232 -3.79 -9.06 -15.90
C MET A 232 -4.66 -7.91 -16.43
N GLY A 233 -4.08 -6.90 -17.08
CA GLY A 233 -4.72 -5.64 -17.43
C GLY A 233 -6.04 -5.75 -18.21
N SER A 234 -6.23 -6.83 -18.98
CA SER A 234 -7.51 -7.13 -19.64
C SER A 234 -8.66 -7.44 -18.68
N ALA A 235 -8.35 -7.88 -17.45
CA ALA A 235 -9.28 -8.18 -16.37
C ALA A 235 -9.36 -7.07 -15.31
N LEU A 236 -8.47 -6.07 -15.34
CA LEU A 236 -8.42 -4.96 -14.39
C LEU A 236 -9.29 -3.79 -14.87
N SER A 237 -10.53 -3.70 -14.39
CA SER A 237 -11.36 -2.49 -14.56
C SER A 237 -11.12 -1.52 -13.41
N VAL A 238 -11.07 -0.21 -13.69
CA VAL A 238 -11.08 0.83 -12.65
C VAL A 238 -12.42 0.77 -11.92
N PRO A 239 -12.44 0.41 -10.62
CA PRO A 239 -13.71 0.31 -9.89
C PRO A 239 -14.36 1.69 -9.78
N LEU A 240 -15.68 1.75 -9.98
CA LEU A 240 -16.46 2.98 -9.78
C LEU A 240 -16.50 3.34 -8.30
N GLN A 241 -15.60 4.22 -7.87
CA GLN A 241 -15.49 4.62 -6.47
C GLN A 241 -16.50 5.72 -6.12
N LEU A 242 -17.70 5.33 -5.71
CA LEU A 242 -18.74 6.28 -5.25
C LEU A 242 -18.42 6.92 -3.90
N THR A 243 -17.52 6.32 -3.12
CA THR A 243 -17.12 6.79 -1.78
C THR A 243 -16.13 7.95 -1.81
N GLY A 244 -15.47 8.20 -2.96
CA GLY A 244 -14.39 9.19 -3.12
C GLY A 244 -14.84 10.65 -3.28
N PHE A 245 -16.13 10.94 -3.46
CA PHE A 245 -16.64 12.31 -3.61
C PHE A 245 -16.85 13.07 -2.29
N ARG A 246 -16.15 12.70 -1.21
CA ARG A 246 -16.42 13.26 0.14
C ARG A 246 -15.35 14.28 0.56
N ASP A 247 -15.85 15.40 1.09
CA ASP A 247 -15.20 16.59 1.66
C ASP A 247 -13.83 16.37 2.37
N PRO A 248 -12.97 17.40 2.52
CA PRO A 248 -11.73 17.37 3.32
C PRO A 248 -11.90 16.88 4.78
N GLY A 249 -13.13 16.84 5.31
CA GLY A 249 -13.48 16.17 6.56
C GLY A 249 -13.18 14.66 6.58
N VAL A 250 -12.97 14.03 5.43
CA VAL A 250 -12.58 12.61 5.31
C VAL A 250 -11.20 12.36 5.92
N LEU A 251 -10.21 13.25 5.80
CA LEU A 251 -8.91 13.06 6.46
C LEU A 251 -9.04 13.01 7.99
N SER A 252 -9.92 13.84 8.55
CA SER A 252 -10.24 13.77 9.98
C SER A 252 -10.96 12.46 10.33
N SER A 253 -11.72 11.91 9.39
CA SER A 253 -12.43 10.63 9.54
C SER A 253 -11.48 9.45 9.43
N VAL A 254 -10.50 9.46 8.52
CA VAL A 254 -9.44 8.44 8.43
C VAL A 254 -8.60 8.42 9.70
N LYS A 255 -8.20 9.59 10.22
CA LYS A 255 -7.48 9.66 11.50
C LYS A 255 -8.30 9.12 12.68
N LYS A 256 -9.59 9.43 12.73
CA LYS A 256 -10.51 8.88 13.74
C LYS A 256 -10.69 7.36 13.59
N LEU A 257 -10.79 6.86 12.35
CA LEU A 257 -10.87 5.43 12.05
C LEU A 257 -9.57 4.72 12.45
N GLN A 258 -8.42 5.28 12.12
CA GLN A 258 -7.12 4.74 12.53
C GLN A 258 -6.97 4.73 14.06
N ALA A 259 -7.41 5.78 14.75
CA ALA A 259 -7.41 5.83 16.21
C ALA A 259 -8.35 4.80 16.86
N SER A 260 -9.33 4.27 16.11
CA SER A 260 -10.22 3.20 16.57
C SER A 260 -9.62 1.79 16.41
N LEU A 261 -8.47 1.66 15.73
CA LEU A 261 -7.79 0.38 15.57
C LEU A 261 -7.16 -0.09 16.89
N PRO A 262 -6.93 -1.40 17.08
CA PRO A 262 -6.13 -1.92 18.17
C PRO A 262 -4.72 -1.30 18.22
N LEU A 263 -4.18 -1.12 19.44
CA LEU A 263 -2.90 -0.42 19.65
C LEU A 263 -1.72 -1.07 18.94
N ASP A 264 -1.68 -2.40 18.87
CA ASP A 264 -0.64 -3.15 18.15
C ASP A 264 -0.69 -2.90 16.64
N VAL A 265 -1.89 -2.82 16.07
CA VAL A 265 -2.08 -2.45 14.65
C VAL A 265 -1.69 -1.00 14.40
N GLN A 266 -2.05 -0.08 15.30
CA GLN A 266 -1.62 1.32 15.21
C GLN A 266 -0.10 1.45 15.26
N ASN A 267 0.54 0.75 16.20
CA ASN A 267 2.00 0.73 16.33
C ASN A 267 2.64 0.16 15.07
N TYR A 268 2.12 -0.95 14.54
CA TYR A 268 2.62 -1.52 13.29
C TYR A 268 2.55 -0.51 12.12
N LEU A 269 1.41 0.16 11.92
CA LEU A 269 1.27 1.16 10.86
C LEU A 269 2.23 2.35 11.05
N ASN A 270 2.41 2.81 12.29
CA ASN A 270 3.33 3.90 12.62
C ASN A 270 4.79 3.50 12.42
N ASP A 271 5.17 2.28 12.80
CA ASP A 271 6.50 1.72 12.60
C ASP A 271 6.80 1.61 11.11
N GLN A 272 5.87 1.07 10.31
CA GLN A 272 6.02 1.01 8.86
C GLN A 272 6.12 2.41 8.22
N ALA A 273 5.36 3.38 8.71
CA ALA A 273 5.47 4.77 8.25
C ALA A 273 6.81 5.42 8.64
N THR A 274 7.41 5.01 9.76
CA THR A 274 8.69 5.53 10.25
C THR A 274 9.86 4.89 9.50
N LEU A 275 9.85 3.56 9.37
CA LEU A 275 10.86 2.77 8.65
C LEU A 275 10.95 3.15 7.17
N ASN A 276 9.83 3.53 6.55
CA ASN A 276 9.75 3.83 5.12
C ASN A 276 9.52 5.33 4.83
N THR A 277 9.95 6.21 5.74
CA THR A 277 9.81 7.67 5.56
C THR A 277 10.36 8.16 4.21
N GLY A 278 11.53 7.66 3.80
CA GLY A 278 12.16 7.99 2.52
C GLY A 278 11.47 7.41 1.28
N LEU A 279 10.50 6.52 1.45
CA LEU A 279 9.74 5.88 0.35
C LEU A 279 8.31 6.42 0.25
N THR A 280 7.97 7.46 1.02
CA THR A 280 6.61 8.02 1.02
C THR A 280 6.19 8.56 -0.36
N ASP A 281 7.16 8.99 -1.15
CA ASP A 281 7.00 9.52 -2.51
C ASP A 281 7.35 8.47 -3.58
N ASP A 282 7.76 7.27 -3.18
CA ASP A 282 8.04 6.16 -4.10
C ASP A 282 6.71 5.46 -4.49
N PRO A 283 6.27 5.56 -5.76
CA PRO A 283 5.04 4.95 -6.21
C PRO A 283 5.04 3.42 -6.13
N ALA A 284 6.22 2.78 -6.10
CA ALA A 284 6.34 1.34 -5.90
C ALA A 284 6.11 0.95 -4.42
N TYR A 285 6.32 1.85 -3.47
CA TYR A 285 5.95 1.59 -2.07
C TYR A 285 4.50 2.00 -1.79
N MET A 286 4.10 3.19 -2.22
CA MET A 286 2.81 3.78 -1.92
C MET A 286 2.33 4.69 -3.04
N LEU A 287 1.18 4.37 -3.64
CA LEU A 287 0.62 5.15 -4.73
C LEU A 287 -0.62 5.91 -4.27
N ARG A 288 -0.60 7.24 -4.39
CA ARG A 288 -1.77 8.08 -4.16
C ARG A 288 -2.33 8.52 -5.51
N VAL A 289 -3.58 8.15 -5.78
CA VAL A 289 -4.28 8.54 -7.00
C VAL A 289 -5.27 9.64 -6.68
N THR A 290 -5.21 10.73 -7.45
CA THR A 290 -6.17 11.83 -7.39
C THR A 290 -7.00 11.81 -8.67
N PHE A 291 -8.32 11.67 -8.52
CA PHE A 291 -9.26 11.76 -9.65
C PHE A 291 -9.69 13.21 -9.85
N VAL A 292 -9.28 13.80 -10.97
CA VAL A 292 -9.73 15.14 -11.37
C VAL A 292 -10.81 14.99 -12.44
N PRO A 293 -12.08 15.32 -12.15
CA PRO A 293 -13.11 15.30 -13.17
C PRO A 293 -12.81 16.39 -14.20
N ALA A 294 -12.60 15.99 -15.45
CA ALA A 294 -12.41 16.91 -16.56
C ALA A 294 -13.66 16.92 -17.44
N VAL A 295 -14.23 18.10 -17.67
CA VAL A 295 -15.27 18.29 -18.69
C VAL A 295 -14.56 18.78 -19.95
N PRO A 296 -14.47 17.97 -21.03
CA PRO A 296 -13.81 18.40 -22.25
C PRO A 296 -14.55 19.60 -22.83
N ALA A 297 -13.80 20.67 -23.14
CA ALA A 297 -14.36 21.88 -23.73
C ALA A 297 -14.94 21.64 -25.14
N SER A 298 -14.41 20.64 -25.85
CA SER A 298 -15.01 20.15 -27.09
C SER A 298 -16.14 19.18 -26.75
N GLY A 299 -17.34 19.39 -27.29
CA GLY A 299 -18.46 18.43 -27.22
C GLY A 299 -18.22 17.08 -27.92
N ARG A 300 -16.95 16.67 -28.12
CA ARG A 300 -16.56 15.32 -28.49
C ARG A 300 -16.55 14.45 -27.25
N SER A 301 -17.22 13.31 -27.32
CA SER A 301 -17.01 12.24 -26.34
C SER A 301 -15.55 11.78 -26.45
N PRO A 302 -14.75 11.85 -25.37
CA PRO A 302 -13.46 11.18 -25.39
C PRO A 302 -13.69 9.67 -25.56
N ASP A 303 -12.89 9.02 -26.40
CA ASP A 303 -12.94 7.54 -26.58
C ASP A 303 -12.55 6.80 -25.29
N ALA A 304 -11.83 7.48 -24.39
CA ALA A 304 -11.47 6.99 -23.06
C ALA A 304 -12.35 7.63 -21.97
N VAL A 305 -12.87 6.79 -21.07
CA VAL A 305 -13.66 7.22 -19.90
C VAL A 305 -12.79 7.87 -18.82
N ALA A 306 -11.50 7.53 -18.77
CA ALA A 306 -10.52 8.10 -17.86
C ALA A 306 -9.15 8.18 -18.55
N ASN A 307 -8.39 9.24 -18.26
CA ASN A 307 -7.02 9.40 -18.73
C ASN A 307 -6.06 9.27 -17.53
N PHE A 308 -5.11 8.35 -17.61
CA PHE A 308 -4.00 8.27 -16.67
C PHE A 308 -2.86 9.12 -17.20
N VAL A 309 -2.44 10.12 -16.41
CA VAL A 309 -1.31 10.99 -16.74
C VAL A 309 -0.26 10.81 -15.66
N LYS A 310 0.99 10.53 -16.05
CA LYS A 310 2.05 10.29 -15.07
C LYS A 310 2.50 11.62 -14.44
N PRO A 311 2.99 11.59 -13.19
CA PRO A 311 3.68 12.74 -12.61
C PRO A 311 4.80 13.23 -13.54
N GLY A 312 4.81 14.51 -13.89
CA GLY A 312 5.78 15.11 -14.83
C GLY A 312 5.29 15.23 -16.28
N GLU A 313 4.17 14.58 -16.65
CA GLU A 313 3.50 14.77 -17.95
C GLU A 313 2.38 15.83 -17.88
N VAL A 314 2.16 16.42 -16.70
CA VAL A 314 1.24 17.53 -16.45
C VAL A 314 1.99 18.86 -16.39
N THR A 315 1.28 19.96 -16.65
CA THR A 315 1.84 21.31 -16.48
C THR A 315 2.30 21.54 -15.03
N GLU A 316 3.35 22.34 -14.83
CA GLU A 316 3.89 22.62 -13.49
C GLU A 316 2.81 23.19 -12.54
N ASP A 317 1.94 24.06 -13.04
CA ASP A 317 0.82 24.63 -12.28
C ASP A 317 -0.15 23.54 -11.79
N LEU A 318 -0.50 22.57 -12.65
CA LEU A 318 -1.36 21.46 -12.28
C LEU A 318 -0.64 20.49 -11.33
N ALA A 319 0.65 20.23 -11.56
CA ALA A 319 1.47 19.41 -10.68
C ALA A 319 1.55 20.01 -9.26
N GLN A 320 1.74 21.32 -9.16
CA GLN A 320 1.82 22.04 -7.89
C GLN A 320 0.46 22.03 -7.16
N ALA A 321 -0.64 22.31 -7.89
CA ALA A 321 -1.98 22.19 -7.32
C ALA A 321 -2.26 20.77 -6.81
N LEU A 322 -1.93 19.73 -7.59
CA LEU A 322 -2.11 18.34 -7.19
C LEU A 322 -1.25 17.95 -5.97
N LYS A 323 -0.02 18.47 -5.85
CA LYS A 323 0.83 18.27 -4.67
C LYS A 323 0.19 18.86 -3.42
N GLU A 324 -0.41 20.05 -3.49
CA GLU A 324 -1.09 20.67 -2.35
C GLU A 324 -2.30 19.86 -1.86
N TYR A 325 -3.02 19.19 -2.77
CA TYR A 325 -4.15 18.31 -2.41
C TYR A 325 -3.71 16.90 -1.98
N THR A 326 -2.60 16.38 -2.51
CA THR A 326 -2.13 15.00 -2.28
C THR A 326 -1.22 14.89 -1.06
N VAL A 327 -0.44 15.93 -0.77
CA VAL A 327 0.38 16.03 0.43
C VAL A 327 -0.56 16.40 1.59
N VAL A 328 -1.12 15.37 2.22
CA VAL A 328 -1.61 15.50 3.60
C VAL A 328 -0.41 15.99 4.40
N THR A 329 -0.38 17.29 4.67
CA THR A 329 0.64 17.88 5.53
C THR A 329 0.70 17.03 6.79
N LYS A 330 1.85 16.37 6.98
CA LYS A 330 2.22 15.64 8.19
C LYS A 330 2.47 16.69 9.26
N VAL A 331 1.41 17.42 9.63
CA VAL A 331 1.41 18.21 10.85
C VAL A 331 1.25 17.16 11.94
N VAL A 332 2.39 16.60 12.36
CA VAL A 332 2.55 16.17 13.74
C VAL A 332 2.29 17.44 14.53
N LYS A 333 1.01 17.72 14.83
CA LYS A 333 0.69 18.74 15.82
C LYS A 333 1.31 18.19 17.09
N ALA A 334 2.39 18.83 17.54
CA ALA A 334 2.83 18.73 18.92
C ALA A 334 1.57 18.77 19.80
N GLU A 335 1.53 17.91 20.80
CA GLU A 335 0.40 17.78 21.71
C GLU A 335 -0.07 19.18 22.13
N ARG A 336 -1.37 19.45 21.94
CA ARG A 336 -1.88 20.81 22.16
C ARG A 336 -1.53 21.27 23.58
N PRO A 337 -1.00 22.48 23.75
CA PRO A 337 -0.76 23.06 25.07
C PRO A 337 -2.02 22.94 25.93
N HIS A 338 -1.96 22.16 27.00
CA HIS A 338 -3.09 21.90 27.89
C HIS A 338 -2.80 22.25 29.36
N LEU A 339 -1.55 22.61 29.67
CA LEU A 339 -1.10 22.91 31.03
C LEU A 339 -1.36 24.37 31.37
N ILE A 340 -1.91 24.63 32.55
CA ILE A 340 -2.04 25.99 33.08
C ILE A 340 -0.75 26.43 33.78
N ALA A 341 -0.57 27.74 33.95
CA ALA A 341 0.63 28.31 34.57
C ALA A 341 0.97 27.70 35.96
N THR A 342 -0.03 27.35 36.76
CA THR A 342 0.18 26.71 38.07
C THR A 342 0.85 25.34 37.94
N GLN A 343 0.41 24.53 36.97
CA GLN A 343 0.98 23.21 36.69
C GLN A 343 2.40 23.32 36.14
N VAL A 344 2.67 24.32 35.31
CA VAL A 344 4.04 24.58 34.81
C VAL A 344 4.97 24.96 35.96
N VAL A 345 4.53 25.82 36.88
CA VAL A 345 5.35 26.25 38.01
C VAL A 345 5.64 25.10 38.97
N GLU A 346 4.65 24.27 39.27
CA GLU A 346 4.81 23.05 40.08
C GLU A 346 5.83 22.11 39.44
N ALA A 347 5.60 21.75 38.17
CA ALA A 347 6.45 20.82 37.44
C ALA A 347 7.90 21.32 37.24
N VAL A 348 8.13 22.63 37.15
CA VAL A 348 9.48 23.22 37.07
C VAL A 348 10.12 23.35 38.44
N SER A 349 9.35 23.69 39.48
CA SER A 349 9.87 23.80 40.86
C SER A 349 10.33 22.45 41.41
N ASP A 350 9.70 21.35 41.00
CA ASP A 350 10.10 20.00 41.37
C ASP A 350 11.42 19.55 40.72
N ARG A 351 11.79 20.18 39.60
CA ARG A 351 12.96 19.81 38.79
C ARG A 351 14.10 20.82 38.84
N THR A 352 13.95 21.91 39.58
CA THR A 352 14.96 22.97 39.66
C THR A 352 15.26 23.33 41.11
N PRO A 353 16.52 23.62 41.47
CA PRO A 353 16.92 23.91 42.85
C PRO A 353 16.51 25.31 43.33
N TYR A 354 15.93 26.13 42.44
CA TYR A 354 15.60 27.52 42.70
C TYR A 354 14.11 27.71 42.92
N ARG A 355 13.78 28.69 43.76
CA ARG A 355 12.38 29.07 43.97
C ARG A 355 11.80 29.67 42.69
N PHE A 356 10.90 28.93 42.04
CA PHE A 356 10.16 29.39 40.87
C PHE A 356 8.71 29.72 41.25
N THR A 357 8.20 30.85 40.78
CA THR A 357 6.83 31.32 41.11
C THR A 357 6.05 31.69 39.86
N ILE A 358 4.72 31.80 39.99
CA ILE A 358 3.83 32.23 38.90
C ILE A 358 4.26 33.58 38.31
N ARG A 359 4.75 34.52 39.14
CA ARG A 359 5.28 35.80 38.66
C ARG A 359 6.54 35.61 37.82
N MET A 360 7.44 34.72 38.24
CA MET A 360 8.69 34.41 37.52
C MET A 360 8.42 33.67 36.21
N HIS A 361 7.49 32.70 36.21
CA HIS A 361 6.99 32.06 35.00
C HIS A 361 6.41 33.08 34.01
N ALA A 362 5.62 34.02 34.51
CA ALA A 362 5.05 35.08 33.69
C ALA A 362 6.10 35.99 33.03
N LEU A 363 7.25 36.19 33.68
CA LEU A 363 8.38 36.95 33.16
C LEU A 363 9.20 36.12 32.16
N ALA A 364 9.52 34.87 32.50
CA ALA A 364 10.24 33.94 31.63
C ALA A 364 9.49 33.70 30.32
N ALA A 365 8.17 33.49 30.37
CA ALA A 365 7.34 33.31 29.19
C ALA A 365 7.38 34.52 28.23
N ARG A 366 7.59 35.74 28.74
CA ARG A 366 7.73 36.95 27.90
C ARG A 366 9.15 37.10 27.37
N ARG A 367 10.15 36.95 28.22
CA ARG A 367 11.57 37.09 27.83
C ARG A 367 11.98 36.06 26.78
N LEU A 368 11.53 34.82 26.94
CA LEU A 368 11.80 33.71 26.02
C LEU A 368 10.83 33.68 24.83
N LYS A 369 9.98 34.71 24.69
CA LYS A 369 9.04 34.93 23.60
C LYS A 369 8.01 33.80 23.40
N ALA A 370 7.73 33.01 24.44
CA ALA A 370 6.65 32.02 24.39
C ALA A 370 5.26 32.67 24.37
N ARG A 371 5.11 33.83 25.02
CA ARG A 371 3.90 34.66 24.98
C ARG A 371 4.23 36.14 24.87
N PRO A 372 3.29 36.98 24.38
CA PRO A 372 3.54 38.38 24.12
C PRO A 372 3.49 39.26 25.38
N GLU A 373 3.93 40.51 25.24
CA GLU A 373 3.92 41.55 26.28
C GLU A 373 2.49 41.87 26.76
N LYS A 374 2.38 42.52 27.93
CA LYS A 374 1.08 42.94 28.43
C LYS A 374 0.58 44.14 27.61
N GLY A 375 -0.60 44.03 27.00
CA GLY A 375 -1.21 45.12 26.23
C GLY A 375 -1.07 44.99 24.70
N THR A 376 -0.36 43.98 24.22
CA THR A 376 -0.35 43.58 22.80
C THR A 376 -1.34 42.46 22.53
N ASP A 377 -1.52 42.11 21.26
CA ASP A 377 -2.31 40.94 20.85
C ASP A 377 -1.81 39.69 21.57
N GLN A 378 -2.68 39.07 22.39
CA GLN A 378 -2.35 37.92 23.22
C GLN A 378 -2.35 36.59 22.45
N THR A 379 -2.82 36.61 21.19
CA THR A 379 -2.83 35.44 20.30
C THR A 379 -1.48 35.20 19.61
N ALA A 380 -0.61 36.22 19.57
CA ALA A 380 0.75 36.15 19.05
C ALA A 380 1.68 35.36 20.01
N THR A 381 1.51 34.04 20.01
CA THR A 381 2.21 33.06 20.87
C THR A 381 3.05 32.12 20.03
N ASP A 382 4.12 31.56 20.59
CA ASP A 382 4.88 30.50 19.92
C ASP A 382 4.10 29.16 20.03
N PRO A 383 3.59 28.61 18.92
CA PRO A 383 2.74 27.41 18.94
C PRO A 383 3.44 26.17 19.50
N ARG A 384 4.78 26.15 19.55
CA ARG A 384 5.55 25.05 20.15
C ARG A 384 5.41 25.01 21.66
N TYR A 385 5.18 26.16 22.29
CA TYR A 385 5.26 26.34 23.74
C TYR A 385 3.96 26.82 24.38
N CYS A 386 3.15 27.61 23.66
CA CYS A 386 2.00 28.29 24.21
C CYS A 386 0.84 28.43 23.22
N GLU A 387 -0.40 28.26 23.69
CA GLU A 387 -1.63 28.56 22.96
C GLU A 387 -2.52 29.48 23.79
N TYR A 388 -3.00 30.59 23.21
CA TYR A 388 -3.98 31.46 23.86
C TYR A 388 -5.40 31.00 23.55
N VAL A 389 -6.12 30.57 24.58
CA VAL A 389 -7.52 30.15 24.45
C VAL A 389 -8.42 31.36 24.68
N THR A 390 -9.01 31.85 23.59
CA THR A 390 -9.85 33.06 23.57
C THR A 390 -11.13 32.92 24.40
N SER A 391 -11.71 31.73 24.49
CA SER A 391 -12.95 31.47 25.25
C SER A 391 -12.78 31.65 26.76
N VAL A 392 -11.62 31.30 27.30
CA VAL A 392 -11.29 31.44 28.74
C VAL A 392 -10.31 32.58 29.03
N LYS A 393 -9.84 33.27 27.99
CA LYS A 393 -8.84 34.36 28.04
C LYS A 393 -7.57 33.95 28.80
N ARG A 394 -7.07 32.73 28.55
CA ARG A 394 -5.89 32.14 29.24
C ARG A 394 -4.89 31.56 28.26
N HIS A 395 -3.61 31.64 28.64
CA HIS A 395 -2.52 30.93 27.99
C HIS A 395 -2.38 29.52 28.56
N LEU A 396 -2.36 28.52 27.68
CA LEU A 396 -1.98 27.14 27.99
C LEU A 396 -0.56 26.86 27.49
N TYR A 397 0.11 25.89 28.11
CA TYR A 397 1.52 25.56 27.84
C TYR A 397 1.69 24.07 27.52
N SER A 398 2.71 23.76 26.73
CA SER A 398 3.07 22.38 26.35
C SER A 398 4.11 21.78 27.31
N GLN A 399 4.32 20.47 27.23
CA GLN A 399 5.43 19.81 27.93
C GLN A 399 6.80 20.32 27.43
N ALA A 400 6.92 20.63 26.14
CA ALA A 400 8.15 21.22 25.59
C ALA A 400 8.52 22.57 26.21
N TRP A 401 7.52 23.34 26.67
CA TRP A 401 7.76 24.60 27.40
C TRP A 401 8.37 24.36 28.77
N ILE A 402 7.89 23.33 29.45
CA ILE A 402 8.40 22.91 30.75
C ILE A 402 9.86 22.45 30.62
N ASP A 403 10.18 21.62 29.64
CA ASP A 403 11.52 21.05 29.50
C ASP A 403 12.55 22.14 29.18
N ARG A 404 12.17 23.10 28.32
CA ARG A 404 12.96 24.31 28.06
C ARG A 404 13.20 25.13 29.33
N LEU A 405 12.17 25.32 30.16
CA LEU A 405 12.34 26.03 31.43
C LEU A 405 13.24 25.26 32.40
N VAL A 406 13.17 23.93 32.46
CA VAL A 406 14.05 23.13 33.32
C VAL A 406 15.50 23.24 32.86
N GLU A 407 15.75 23.19 31.56
CA GLU A 407 17.07 23.37 30.97
C GLU A 407 17.65 24.75 31.32
N GLU A 408 16.91 25.82 31.02
CA GLU A 408 17.39 27.19 31.22
C GLU A 408 17.48 27.57 32.72
N LEU A 409 16.57 27.08 33.57
CA LEU A 409 16.54 27.42 35.00
C LEU A 409 17.36 26.47 35.87
N SER A 410 18.03 25.46 35.28
CA SER A 410 18.92 24.55 36.01
C SER A 410 20.20 25.21 36.53
N THR A 411 20.62 26.33 35.90
CA THR A 411 21.84 27.07 36.25
C THR A 411 21.53 28.46 36.79
N GLU A 412 22.37 28.98 37.69
CA GLU A 412 22.18 30.34 38.25
C GLU A 412 22.25 31.43 37.17
N ALA A 413 23.14 31.25 36.18
CA ALA A 413 23.28 32.16 35.04
C ALA A 413 22.02 32.15 34.17
N GLY A 414 21.51 30.97 33.79
CA GLY A 414 20.29 30.83 33.00
C GLY A 414 19.04 31.29 33.76
N PHE A 415 18.96 31.09 35.08
CA PHE A 415 17.88 31.65 35.90
C PHE A 415 17.85 33.19 35.83
N ARG A 416 19.01 33.83 35.94
CA ARG A 416 19.13 35.30 35.87
C ARG A 416 18.79 35.82 34.48
N GLU A 417 19.17 35.12 33.42
CA GLU A 417 18.88 35.49 32.04
C GLU A 417 17.39 35.33 31.69
N SER A 418 16.80 34.19 32.02
CA SER A 418 15.41 33.86 31.65
C SER A 418 14.38 34.59 32.53
N VAL A 419 14.66 34.79 33.83
CA VAL A 419 13.72 35.44 34.78
C VAL A 419 14.06 36.91 35.01
N GLY A 420 15.31 37.34 34.77
CA GLY A 420 15.78 38.71 35.02
C GLY A 420 15.93 39.08 36.49
N GLU A 421 15.95 38.10 37.40
CA GLU A 421 16.08 38.27 38.84
C GLU A 421 17.11 37.30 39.41
N ALA A 422 17.71 37.64 40.56
CA ALA A 422 18.64 36.73 41.24
C ALA A 422 17.92 35.49 41.77
N SER A 423 18.52 34.32 41.56
CA SER A 423 17.99 33.05 42.06
C SER A 423 17.98 33.02 43.59
N ARG A 424 16.86 32.60 44.17
CA ARG A 424 16.78 32.29 45.61
C ARG A 424 16.71 30.77 45.74
N GLY A 425 17.62 30.17 46.51
CA GLY A 425 17.59 28.73 46.79
C GLY A 425 16.27 28.31 47.43
N GLN A 426 15.78 27.12 47.10
CA GLN A 426 14.69 26.51 47.86
C GLN A 426 15.13 26.29 49.31
N TRP A 427 14.33 26.79 50.26
CA TRP A 427 14.57 26.50 51.68
C TRP A 427 14.23 25.04 51.96
N SER A 428 15.25 24.21 52.17
CA SER A 428 15.07 22.89 52.76
C SER A 428 15.02 23.03 54.28
N TRP A 429 13.93 22.60 54.90
CA TRP A 429 13.92 22.32 56.35
C TRP A 429 14.83 21.11 56.59
N SER A 430 16.09 21.35 56.95
CA SER A 430 16.98 20.31 57.45
C SER A 430 16.70 20.09 58.94
N SER A 431 16.02 18.99 59.25
CA SER A 431 15.95 18.43 60.60
C SER A 431 17.35 18.06 61.09
N GLY A 432 17.89 18.85 62.03
CA GLY A 432 19.21 18.65 62.63
C GLY A 432 19.22 18.92 64.14
N GLY A 433 19.01 17.85 64.90
CA GLY A 433 19.60 17.47 66.19
C GLY A 433 20.08 18.49 67.25
N CYS A 434 19.57 18.25 68.47
CA CYS A 434 20.20 18.35 69.79
C CYS A 434 20.55 19.71 70.41
N ALA A 435 19.73 20.10 71.40
CA ALA A 435 20.26 20.51 72.71
C ALA A 435 19.33 19.96 73.80
N SER A 436 19.83 18.96 74.52
CA SER A 436 19.25 18.47 75.76
C SER A 436 19.35 19.54 76.84
N ALA A 437 18.21 20.01 77.34
CA ALA A 437 18.13 20.70 78.62
C ALA A 437 17.00 20.05 79.43
N SER A 438 17.42 19.29 80.42
CA SER A 438 16.61 18.69 81.46
C SER A 438 15.87 19.76 82.27
N SER A 439 14.54 19.64 82.38
CA SER A 439 13.84 20.10 83.58
C SER A 439 12.58 19.28 83.79
N SER A 440 12.53 18.71 84.98
CA SER A 440 11.52 17.87 85.59
C SER A 440 10.16 18.53 85.77
N ARG A 441 9.17 17.66 86.08
CA ARG A 441 7.76 17.85 86.54
C ARG A 441 6.79 17.38 85.47
N GLY A 442 5.80 16.52 85.71
CA GLY A 442 5.27 15.92 86.92
C GLY A 442 4.07 15.06 86.48
N ALA A 443 3.78 14.01 87.23
CA ALA A 443 2.79 13.00 86.92
C ALA A 443 1.33 13.48 86.97
N SER A 444 0.44 12.62 86.43
CA SER A 444 -1.02 12.49 86.65
C SER A 444 -1.91 13.50 85.90
N SER A 445 -3.11 13.19 85.40
CA SER A 445 -3.88 11.95 85.19
C SER A 445 -5.23 12.30 84.52
N TRP A 446 -5.85 11.30 83.88
CA TRP A 446 -7.27 11.16 83.45
C TRP A 446 -7.80 11.84 82.18
N GLY A 447 -8.40 11.01 81.31
CA GLY A 447 -9.55 11.38 80.48
C GLY A 447 -9.62 10.79 79.06
N SER A 448 -10.04 9.52 78.94
CA SER A 448 -11.07 8.93 78.05
C SER A 448 -11.30 9.58 76.64
N VAL A 449 -11.45 8.93 75.48
CA VAL A 449 -12.06 7.66 74.99
C VAL A 449 -11.56 7.43 73.53
N PRO A 450 -11.49 6.19 72.99
CA PRO A 450 -10.95 5.89 71.66
C PRO A 450 -12.02 5.84 70.54
N ALA A 451 -11.58 5.93 69.28
CA ALA A 451 -12.38 5.50 68.12
C ALA A 451 -11.47 4.94 67.01
N SER A 452 -11.46 3.62 66.89
CA SER A 452 -10.97 2.86 65.74
C SER A 452 -12.12 2.54 64.78
N ALA A 453 -11.83 2.63 63.48
CA ALA A 453 -12.72 2.40 62.34
C ALA A 453 -13.33 0.98 62.28
N PRO A 454 -14.42 0.82 61.50
CA PRO A 454 -14.33 -0.18 60.44
C PRO A 454 -15.02 0.20 59.10
N THR A 455 -14.45 -0.34 58.04
CA THR A 455 -14.92 -0.48 56.66
C THR A 455 -16.29 -1.18 56.52
N ARG A 456 -17.13 -0.72 55.58
CA ARG A 456 -18.21 -1.53 54.97
C ARG A 456 -18.35 -1.29 53.46
N ARG A 457 -18.47 -2.41 52.75
CA ARG A 457 -18.84 -2.58 51.34
C ARG A 457 -20.25 -2.03 51.06
N ILE A 458 -20.46 -1.45 49.88
CA ILE A 458 -21.77 -1.03 49.36
C ILE A 458 -22.17 -1.97 48.20
N GLY A 459 -23.37 -2.55 48.31
CA GLY A 459 -24.04 -3.35 47.28
C GLY A 459 -24.88 -2.50 46.31
N PRO A 460 -25.49 -3.10 45.27
CA PRO A 460 -25.99 -2.39 44.09
C PRO A 460 -27.45 -1.93 44.25
N PRO A 461 -27.92 -0.93 43.48
CA PRO A 461 -29.31 -0.50 43.51
C PRO A 461 -30.14 -1.15 42.39
N ARG A 462 -31.40 -1.45 42.71
CA ARG A 462 -32.48 -1.82 41.77
C ARG A 462 -33.72 -0.98 42.07
N SER A 463 -34.27 -0.34 41.05
CA SER A 463 -35.69 -0.30 40.65
C SER A 463 -35.88 0.88 39.69
N ALA A 464 -36.20 0.65 38.42
CA ALA A 464 -37.48 0.26 37.83
C ALA A 464 -38.22 1.48 37.26
N SER A 465 -38.18 1.61 35.92
CA SER A 465 -39.20 2.30 35.14
C SER A 465 -39.62 1.35 34.00
N ARG A 466 -40.91 0.99 34.02
CA ARG A 466 -41.61 0.26 32.96
C ARG A 466 -41.75 1.19 31.74
N PHE A 467 -41.47 0.70 30.53
CA PHE A 467 -42.29 1.00 29.36
C PHE A 467 -42.18 -0.11 28.31
N GLN A 468 -43.26 -0.25 27.55
CA GLN A 468 -43.77 -1.46 26.92
C GLN A 468 -42.98 -2.00 25.73
N VAL A 469 -42.87 -3.33 25.69
CA VAL A 469 -42.62 -4.15 24.50
C VAL A 469 -43.86 -4.10 23.61
N ARG A 470 -43.71 -3.62 22.38
CA ARG A 470 -44.72 -3.78 21.31
C ARG A 470 -44.24 -4.85 20.35
N ARG A 471 -44.83 -6.05 20.45
CA ARG A 471 -44.82 -7.05 19.38
C ARG A 471 -45.55 -6.47 18.16
N ARG A 472 -44.97 -6.60 16.98
CA ARG A 472 -45.72 -6.71 15.72
C ARG A 472 -45.16 -7.89 14.93
N SER A 473 -45.96 -8.94 14.86
CA SER A 473 -45.97 -9.93 13.79
C SER A 473 -46.78 -9.40 12.61
N THR A 474 -46.56 -10.01 11.43
CA THR A 474 -47.32 -9.94 10.15
C THR A 474 -47.22 -8.59 9.43
N GLU A 475 -46.80 -8.49 8.18
CA GLU A 475 -47.39 -9.13 7.00
C GLU A 475 -46.42 -9.19 5.81
N TYR A 476 -46.62 -10.24 5.02
CA TYR A 476 -46.15 -10.45 3.65
C TYR A 476 -46.94 -9.49 2.75
N GLU A 477 -46.29 -8.66 1.92
CA GLU A 477 -46.98 -8.10 0.75
C GLU A 477 -46.04 -7.94 -0.44
N ARG A 478 -46.43 -8.63 -1.51
CA ARG A 478 -45.92 -8.52 -2.87
C ARG A 478 -46.36 -7.16 -3.40
N GLY A 479 -45.43 -6.39 -3.93
CA GLY A 479 -45.72 -5.09 -4.54
C GLY A 479 -44.68 -4.76 -5.60
N SER A 480 -44.75 -5.49 -6.70
CA SER A 480 -44.12 -5.16 -7.97
C SER A 480 -44.66 -3.84 -8.57
N ILE A 481 -43.94 -3.37 -9.60
CA ILE A 481 -44.26 -2.30 -10.59
C ILE A 481 -43.96 -0.87 -10.07
N TRP A 482 -43.09 -0.02 -10.64
CA TRP A 482 -42.70 0.33 -12.03
C TRP A 482 -41.22 0.79 -12.05
N SER A 483 -40.31 0.23 -12.85
CA SER A 483 -39.98 0.60 -14.24
C SER A 483 -39.97 2.10 -14.54
N ILE A 484 -38.77 2.66 -14.77
CA ILE A 484 -38.43 3.56 -15.88
C ILE A 484 -36.90 3.68 -15.95
N SER A 485 -36.37 3.57 -17.18
CA SER A 485 -34.99 3.85 -17.62
C SER A 485 -33.98 2.68 -17.65
N LEU A 486 -34.21 1.73 -18.55
CA LEU A 486 -33.15 1.06 -19.32
C LEU A 486 -33.74 0.38 -20.56
N TRP A 487 -34.24 1.19 -21.50
CA TRP A 487 -34.76 0.73 -22.80
C TRP A 487 -34.04 1.39 -23.99
N HIS A 488 -32.72 1.59 -23.86
CA HIS A 488 -31.88 2.07 -24.97
C HIS A 488 -30.66 1.18 -25.29
N GLY A 489 -30.44 0.08 -24.55
CA GLY A 489 -29.29 -0.81 -24.76
C GLY A 489 -29.57 -2.11 -25.53
N LEU A 490 -30.84 -2.53 -25.67
CA LEU A 490 -31.17 -3.85 -26.26
C LEU A 490 -31.66 -3.83 -27.72
N GLN A 491 -32.04 -2.67 -28.27
CA GLN A 491 -32.48 -2.60 -29.68
C GLN A 491 -31.33 -2.58 -30.71
N SER A 492 -30.09 -2.30 -30.29
CA SER A 492 -28.93 -2.31 -31.20
C SER A 492 -28.39 -3.72 -31.47
N ARG A 493 -28.56 -4.68 -30.55
CA ARG A 493 -28.09 -6.07 -30.72
C ARG A 493 -29.05 -6.97 -31.51
N GLN A 494 -30.36 -6.72 -31.49
CA GLN A 494 -31.31 -7.46 -32.32
C GLN A 494 -31.37 -6.98 -33.78
N ARG A 495 -31.07 -5.70 -34.06
CA ARG A 495 -31.00 -5.19 -35.45
C ARG A 495 -29.76 -5.64 -36.22
N PHE A 496 -28.66 -5.96 -35.53
CA PHE A 496 -27.44 -6.47 -36.19
C PHE A 496 -27.55 -7.97 -36.55
N SER A 497 -28.19 -8.77 -35.68
CA SER A 497 -28.45 -10.20 -35.93
C SER A 497 -29.42 -10.45 -37.10
N ASN A 498 -30.45 -9.61 -37.25
CA ASN A 498 -31.42 -9.74 -38.35
C ASN A 498 -30.90 -9.23 -39.71
N ARG A 499 -29.90 -8.32 -39.74
CA ARG A 499 -29.22 -7.91 -41.00
C ARG A 499 -28.23 -8.95 -41.51
N LEU A 500 -27.59 -9.72 -40.63
CA LEU A 500 -26.69 -10.80 -41.04
C LEU A 500 -27.45 -12.05 -41.51
N ARG A 501 -28.63 -12.36 -40.95
CA ARG A 501 -29.47 -13.47 -41.43
C ARG A 501 -30.18 -13.20 -42.76
N SER A 502 -30.47 -11.95 -43.09
CA SER A 502 -31.06 -11.58 -44.40
C SER A 502 -30.02 -11.52 -45.52
N SER A 503 -28.77 -11.16 -45.22
CA SER A 503 -27.68 -11.18 -46.19
C SER A 503 -27.21 -12.60 -46.56
N TRP A 504 -27.38 -13.59 -45.69
CA TRP A 504 -26.98 -14.99 -45.95
C TRP A 504 -28.05 -15.80 -46.70
N LEU A 505 -29.33 -15.42 -46.60
CA LEU A 505 -30.43 -16.09 -47.30
C LEU A 505 -30.70 -15.53 -48.72
N MET A 506 -30.13 -14.37 -49.09
CA MET A 506 -30.23 -13.83 -50.44
C MET A 506 -29.05 -14.18 -51.36
N SER A 507 -28.00 -14.85 -50.86
CA SER A 507 -26.85 -15.24 -51.68
C SER A 507 -26.84 -16.72 -52.10
N SER A 508 -27.84 -17.52 -51.69
CA SER A 508 -28.00 -18.94 -52.05
C SER A 508 -29.23 -19.21 -52.93
N ALA A 509 -29.80 -18.18 -53.54
CA ALA A 509 -30.88 -18.28 -54.51
C ALA A 509 -30.57 -17.36 -55.70
N GLY A 510 -29.57 -17.72 -56.51
CA GLY A 510 -29.19 -16.96 -57.69
C GLY A 510 -27.78 -17.19 -58.20
N GLN A 511 -27.41 -18.45 -58.46
CA GLN A 511 -26.58 -18.95 -59.58
C GLN A 511 -26.15 -20.39 -59.32
#